data_AF-A0AB38WTG9-F1
#
_entry.id   AF-A0AB38WTG9-F1
#
_cell.length_a   1.000
_cell.length_b   1.000
_cell.length_c   1.000
_cell.angle_alpha   90.00
_cell.angle_beta   90.00
_cell.angle_gamma   90.00
#
_symmetry.space_group_name_H-M   'P 1'
#
loop_
_entity.id
_entity.type
_entity.pdbx_description
1 polymer ?
#
loop_
_entity_poly.entity_id
_entity_poly.type
_entity_poly.pdbx_seq_one_letter_code
_entity_poly.pdbx_strand_id
1 'polypeptide(L)'
;MQLRFPIAPEPEHEISEQGRKLFAGPVDFVKGVVAMSGLPPADRLEVCFAGRSNVGKSSLINALTGRKALARASNTPGRTQEINFFALGESHYLVDLPGYGYANAPLAVVQKWQALLKQYLSGRQTLRRAFVLVDARHGIKTVDEEIMSLLDASAVTFQCVLTKTDKINAADRDRVLDQVRAKLAPHPAAYPELILTSSEKSEGLATLRATIATLE
;
A
#
# COMPACT_ATOMS: atom_id res chain seq x y z
N MET A 1 20.29 20.48 7.76
CA MET A 1 19.83 19.94 6.45
C MET A 1 18.48 19.30 6.71
N GLN A 2 17.40 19.75 6.05
CA GLN A 2 16.08 19.16 6.22
C GLN A 2 16.15 17.72 5.68
N LEU A 3 15.78 16.72 6.50
CA LEU A 3 15.80 15.32 6.09
C LEU A 3 14.89 15.15 4.87
N ARG A 4 15.39 14.56 3.77
CA ARG A 4 14.53 14.07 2.69
C ARG A 4 13.81 12.82 3.20
N PHE A 5 12.49 12.77 3.01
CA PHE A 5 11.62 11.72 3.55
C PHE A 5 11.68 11.58 5.08
N PRO A 6 11.23 12.61 5.86
CA PRO A 6 10.97 12.45 7.28
C PRO A 6 9.91 11.39 7.56
N ILE A 7 9.87 10.91 8.79
CA ILE A 7 8.76 10.08 9.27
C ILE A 7 7.56 11.01 9.43
N ALA A 8 6.40 10.58 8.92
CA ALA A 8 5.13 11.30 9.08
C ALA A 8 4.87 11.53 10.58
N PRO A 9 4.52 12.76 10.99
CA PRO A 9 4.22 13.06 12.37
C PRO A 9 2.98 12.28 12.84
N GLU A 10 2.83 12.15 14.16
CA GLU A 10 1.56 11.69 14.71
C GLU A 10 0.47 12.72 14.35
N PRO A 11 -0.69 12.26 13.85
CA PRO A 11 -1.76 13.17 13.47
C PRO A 11 -2.35 13.85 14.71
N GLU A 12 -2.79 15.09 14.53
CA GLU A 12 -3.59 15.77 15.55
C GLU A 12 -4.86 14.99 15.88
N HIS A 13 -5.39 15.18 17.08
CA HIS A 13 -6.52 14.40 17.59
C HIS A 13 -7.73 14.41 16.65
N GLU A 14 -8.07 15.56 16.06
CA GLU A 14 -9.23 15.68 15.16
C GLU A 14 -9.05 14.86 13.87
N ILE A 15 -7.86 14.92 13.26
CA ILE A 15 -7.50 14.17 12.06
C ILE A 15 -7.44 12.67 12.37
N SER A 16 -6.86 12.31 13.50
CA SER A 16 -6.85 10.94 14.01
C SER A 16 -8.26 10.38 14.18
N GLU A 17 -9.19 11.18 14.73
CA GLU A 17 -10.59 10.81 14.89
C GLU A 17 -11.34 10.68 13.56
N GLN A 18 -11.05 11.51 12.56
CA GLN A 18 -11.58 11.33 11.20
C GLN A 18 -11.13 9.99 10.61
N GLY A 19 -9.83 9.68 10.70
CA GLY A 19 -9.27 8.39 10.31
C GLY A 19 -9.92 7.22 11.05
N ARG A 20 -10.10 7.33 12.36
CA ARG A 20 -10.77 6.30 13.16
C ARG A 20 -12.21 6.08 12.71
N LYS A 21 -12.99 7.15 12.48
CA LYS A 21 -14.39 7.06 12.03
C LYS A 21 -14.52 6.40 10.66
N LEU A 22 -13.67 6.76 9.69
CA LEU A 22 -13.67 6.15 8.36
C LEU A 22 -13.49 4.63 8.44
N PHE A 23 -12.52 4.17 9.23
CA PHE A 23 -12.18 2.75 9.33
C PHE A 23 -13.01 1.96 10.35
N ALA A 24 -13.80 2.64 11.19
CA ALA A 24 -14.77 2.00 12.10
C ALA A 24 -16.12 1.68 11.41
N GLY A 25 -16.36 2.26 10.22
CA GLY A 25 -17.57 2.02 9.44
C GLY A 25 -17.65 0.63 8.78
N PRO A 26 -18.68 0.39 7.96
CA PRO A 26 -18.81 -0.82 7.16
C PRO A 26 -17.60 -0.99 6.23
N VAL A 27 -17.09 -2.23 6.15
CA VAL A 27 -16.02 -2.61 5.23
C VAL A 27 -16.41 -3.90 4.53
N ASP A 28 -16.64 -3.81 3.22
CA ASP A 28 -17.17 -4.91 2.43
C ASP A 28 -16.22 -5.29 1.30
N PHE A 29 -15.96 -6.58 1.13
CA PHE A 29 -15.28 -7.07 -0.07
C PHE A 29 -16.24 -6.95 -1.26
N VAL A 30 -15.83 -6.20 -2.28
CA VAL A 30 -16.66 -5.94 -3.46
C VAL A 30 -16.43 -7.02 -4.50
N LYS A 31 -15.17 -7.15 -4.96
CA LYS A 31 -14.77 -8.11 -5.99
C LYS A 31 -13.24 -8.15 -6.14
N GLY A 32 -12.74 -9.30 -6.60
CA GLY A 32 -11.41 -9.43 -7.19
C GLY A 32 -11.51 -9.26 -8.70
N VAL A 33 -10.60 -8.50 -9.30
CA VAL A 33 -10.64 -8.19 -10.74
C VAL A 33 -9.39 -8.69 -11.45
N VAL A 34 -9.60 -9.25 -12.64
CA VAL A 34 -8.56 -9.85 -13.50
C VAL A 34 -8.43 -9.15 -14.85
N ALA A 35 -9.24 -8.12 -15.08
CA ALA A 35 -9.31 -7.30 -16.30
C ALA A 35 -9.95 -5.94 -15.98
N MET A 36 -9.63 -4.91 -16.77
CA MET A 36 -10.16 -3.54 -16.60
C MET A 36 -11.69 -3.46 -16.72
N SER A 37 -12.29 -4.26 -17.59
CA SER A 37 -13.77 -4.36 -17.73
C SER A 37 -14.44 -4.89 -16.46
N GLY A 38 -13.67 -5.52 -15.58
CA GLY A 38 -14.13 -6.01 -14.29
C GLY A 38 -14.01 -4.98 -13.18
N LEU A 39 -13.52 -3.76 -13.38
CA LEU A 39 -13.43 -2.78 -12.29
C LEU A 39 -14.83 -2.41 -11.74
N PRO A 40 -14.96 -2.13 -10.44
CA PRO A 40 -16.18 -1.50 -9.92
C PRO A 40 -16.34 -0.09 -10.50
N PRO A 41 -17.53 0.53 -10.36
CA PRO A 41 -17.72 1.95 -10.68
C PRO A 41 -16.62 2.82 -10.05
N ALA A 42 -16.22 3.87 -10.75
CA ALA A 42 -15.24 4.85 -10.24
C ALA A 42 -15.97 5.96 -9.48
N ASP A 43 -16.76 5.59 -8.48
CA ASP A 43 -17.68 6.45 -7.73
C ASP A 43 -17.18 6.81 -6.32
N ARG A 44 -16.00 6.32 -5.94
CA ARG A 44 -15.36 6.49 -4.62
C ARG A 44 -13.89 6.82 -4.80
N LEU A 45 -13.30 7.49 -3.80
CA LEU A 45 -11.86 7.74 -3.75
C LEU A 45 -11.11 6.41 -3.58
N GLU A 46 -10.02 6.19 -4.30
CA GLU A 46 -9.27 4.93 -4.22
C GLU A 46 -7.87 5.16 -3.69
N VAL A 47 -7.47 4.28 -2.78
CA VAL A 47 -6.08 4.08 -2.41
C VAL A 47 -5.71 2.63 -2.63
N CYS A 48 -4.52 2.38 -3.16
CA CYS A 48 -4.06 1.02 -3.38
C CYS A 48 -2.86 0.67 -2.49
N PHE A 49 -2.75 -0.59 -2.10
CA PHE A 49 -1.60 -1.13 -1.39
C PHE A 49 -0.82 -2.04 -2.33
N ALA A 50 0.44 -1.69 -2.58
CA ALA A 50 1.39 -2.49 -3.32
C ALA A 50 2.47 -3.01 -2.37
N GLY A 51 3.01 -4.19 -2.61
CA GLY A 51 4.16 -4.65 -1.85
C GLY A 51 4.55 -6.08 -2.20
N ARG A 52 5.77 -6.47 -1.83
CA ARG A 52 6.23 -7.85 -1.99
C ARG A 52 5.30 -8.85 -1.29
N SER A 53 5.27 -10.08 -1.81
CA SER A 53 4.66 -11.18 -1.06
C SER A 53 5.26 -11.29 0.34
N ASN A 54 4.40 -11.53 1.33
CA ASN A 54 4.74 -11.60 2.76
C ASN A 54 5.29 -10.30 3.39
N VAL A 55 5.17 -9.15 2.72
CA VAL A 55 5.54 -7.84 3.32
C VAL A 55 4.64 -7.45 4.50
N GLY A 56 3.45 -8.05 4.62
CA GLY A 56 2.47 -7.73 5.67
C GLY A 56 1.25 -6.96 5.17
N LYS A 57 1.04 -6.86 3.85
CA LYS A 57 -0.10 -6.15 3.23
C LYS A 57 -1.47 -6.55 3.76
N SER A 58 -1.80 -7.84 3.71
CA SER A 58 -3.09 -8.33 4.20
C SER A 58 -3.25 -8.10 5.71
N SER A 59 -2.17 -8.30 6.49
CA SER A 59 -2.18 -8.00 7.93
C SER A 59 -2.42 -6.52 8.21
N LEU A 60 -1.82 -5.62 7.43
CA LEU A 60 -2.01 -4.18 7.55
C LEU A 60 -3.44 -3.77 7.20
N ILE A 61 -4.00 -4.26 6.09
CA ILE A 61 -5.40 -3.97 5.71
C ILE A 61 -6.38 -4.46 6.79
N ASN A 62 -6.17 -5.67 7.30
CA ASN A 62 -6.96 -6.23 8.39
C ASN A 62 -6.85 -5.38 9.67
N ALA A 63 -5.63 -4.96 10.04
CA ALA A 63 -5.41 -4.10 11.20
C ALA A 63 -6.04 -2.70 11.03
N LEU A 64 -5.91 -2.09 9.85
CA LEU A 64 -6.55 -0.81 9.52
C LEU A 64 -8.06 -0.89 9.66
N THR A 65 -8.69 -1.96 9.20
CA THR A 65 -10.16 -2.14 9.17
C THR A 65 -10.73 -2.80 10.43
N GLY A 66 -9.89 -3.21 11.39
CA GLY A 66 -10.33 -3.95 12.58
C GLY A 66 -10.92 -5.33 12.26
N ARG A 67 -10.60 -5.91 11.10
CA ARG A 67 -11.10 -7.23 10.65
C ARG A 67 -10.03 -8.29 10.77
N LYS A 68 -10.41 -9.55 10.98
CA LYS A 68 -9.45 -10.67 11.12
C LYS A 68 -9.09 -11.37 9.80
N ALA A 69 -10.01 -11.40 8.83
CA ALA A 69 -9.86 -12.22 7.62
C ALA A 69 -10.50 -11.57 6.38
N LEU A 70 -10.57 -10.23 6.36
CA LEU A 70 -11.09 -9.47 5.22
C LEU A 70 -10.13 -9.61 4.02
N ALA A 71 -8.88 -9.18 4.21
CA ALA A 71 -7.80 -9.47 3.28
C ALA A 71 -7.15 -10.79 3.67
N ARG A 72 -7.30 -11.81 2.84
CA ARG A 72 -6.69 -13.13 3.08
C ARG A 72 -5.27 -13.13 2.52
N ALA A 73 -4.30 -13.48 3.36
CA ALA A 73 -2.96 -13.80 2.88
C ALA A 73 -3.03 -15.08 2.04
N SER A 74 -3.02 -14.95 0.72
CA SER A 74 -2.91 -16.12 -0.16
C SER A 74 -1.48 -16.66 -0.08
N ASN A 75 -1.28 -17.69 0.75
CA ASN A 75 -0.01 -18.41 0.86
C ASN A 75 0.23 -19.40 -0.29
N THR A 76 -0.69 -19.49 -1.26
CA THR A 76 -0.58 -20.40 -2.41
C THR A 76 0.01 -19.66 -3.62
N PRO A 77 1.23 -20.00 -4.06
CA PRO A 77 1.84 -19.44 -5.26
C PRO A 77 1.02 -19.79 -6.50
N GLY A 78 0.88 -18.87 -7.45
CA GLY A 78 0.32 -19.17 -8.78
C GLY A 78 -1.20 -19.08 -8.92
N ARG A 79 -1.95 -18.64 -7.90
CA ARG A 79 -3.34 -18.21 -8.11
C ARG A 79 -3.39 -16.92 -8.93
N THR A 80 -4.45 -16.78 -9.73
CA THR A 80 -4.80 -15.56 -10.46
C THR A 80 -4.58 -14.33 -9.59
N GLN A 81 -3.71 -13.44 -10.06
CA GLN A 81 -3.35 -12.22 -9.35
C GLN A 81 -4.46 -11.18 -9.55
N GLU A 82 -5.49 -11.27 -8.71
CA GLU A 82 -6.64 -10.35 -8.69
C GLU A 82 -6.31 -9.06 -7.94
N ILE A 83 -6.72 -7.93 -8.51
CA ILE A 83 -6.80 -6.67 -7.76
C ILE A 83 -8.09 -6.71 -6.94
N ASN A 84 -7.98 -6.71 -5.61
CA ASN A 84 -9.14 -6.84 -4.73
C ASN A 84 -9.63 -5.48 -4.25
N PHE A 85 -10.94 -5.24 -4.37
CA PHE A 85 -11.57 -4.00 -3.92
C PHE A 85 -12.33 -4.23 -2.62
N PHE A 86 -12.10 -3.37 -1.63
CA PHE A 86 -12.84 -3.29 -0.38
C PHE A 86 -13.48 -1.91 -0.25
N ALA A 87 -14.80 -1.86 -0.12
CA ALA A 87 -15.53 -0.61 0.08
C ALA A 87 -15.48 -0.20 1.55
N LEU A 88 -15.05 1.03 1.84
CA LEU A 88 -15.22 1.69 3.13
C LEU A 88 -16.49 2.55 3.03
N GLY A 89 -17.64 1.91 3.19
CA GLY A 89 -18.95 2.51 2.94
C GLY A 89 -19.05 3.12 1.54
N GLU A 90 -19.55 4.35 1.46
CA GLU A 90 -19.81 5.05 0.19
C GLU A 90 -18.72 6.03 -0.22
N SER A 91 -17.63 6.13 0.54
CA SER A 91 -16.64 7.20 0.35
C SER A 91 -15.34 6.73 -0.31
N HIS A 92 -14.85 5.54 0.07
CA HIS A 92 -13.53 5.07 -0.33
C HIS A 92 -13.51 3.61 -0.79
N TYR A 93 -12.58 3.28 -1.67
CA TYR A 93 -12.09 1.93 -1.89
C TYR A 93 -10.66 1.77 -1.35
N LEU A 94 -10.45 0.71 -0.55
CA LEU A 94 -9.13 0.14 -0.35
C LEU A 94 -8.90 -0.90 -1.43
N VAL A 95 -7.81 -0.76 -2.16
CA VAL A 95 -7.46 -1.64 -3.27
C VAL A 95 -6.22 -2.44 -2.90
N ASP A 96 -6.37 -3.74 -2.78
CA ASP A 96 -5.27 -4.65 -2.50
C ASP A 96 -4.69 -5.18 -3.81
N LEU A 97 -3.51 -4.69 -4.17
CA LEU A 97 -2.80 -5.17 -5.34
C LEU A 97 -2.13 -6.51 -5.05
N PRO A 98 -2.02 -7.40 -6.04
CA PRO A 98 -1.28 -8.64 -5.90
C PRO A 98 0.16 -8.41 -5.42
N GLY A 99 0.64 -9.33 -4.58
CA GLY A 99 2.01 -9.29 -4.10
C GLY A 99 3.00 -9.63 -5.22
N TYR A 100 4.01 -8.79 -5.42
CA TYR A 100 5.05 -9.01 -6.42
C TYR A 100 6.28 -9.74 -5.85
N GLY A 101 7.18 -10.18 -6.73
CA GLY A 101 8.43 -10.85 -6.38
C GLY A 101 8.33 -12.35 -6.13
N TYR A 102 7.24 -13.01 -6.57
CA TYR A 102 7.17 -14.47 -6.60
C TYR A 102 7.78 -15.03 -7.89
N ALA A 103 8.79 -15.89 -7.76
CA ALA A 103 9.65 -16.36 -8.86
C ALA A 103 9.05 -17.47 -9.74
N ASN A 104 7.83 -17.96 -9.46
CA ASN A 104 7.36 -19.24 -10.02
C ASN A 104 6.05 -19.16 -10.84
N ALA A 105 5.62 -17.96 -11.26
CA ALA A 105 4.46 -17.84 -12.14
C ALA A 105 4.88 -17.92 -13.63
N PRO A 106 4.09 -18.55 -14.52
CA PRO A 106 4.37 -18.55 -15.96
C PRO A 106 4.49 -17.12 -16.50
N LEU A 107 5.43 -16.89 -17.43
CA LEU A 107 5.71 -15.56 -17.99
C LEU A 107 4.44 -14.86 -18.51
N ALA A 108 3.57 -15.59 -19.22
CA ALA A 108 2.32 -15.05 -19.74
C ALA A 108 1.37 -14.53 -18.64
N VAL A 109 1.35 -15.17 -17.46
CA VAL A 109 0.55 -14.73 -16.31
C VAL A 109 1.13 -13.46 -15.71
N VAL A 110 2.46 -13.40 -15.57
CA VAL A 110 3.16 -12.20 -15.08
C VAL A 110 2.92 -11.01 -16.01
N GLN A 111 3.06 -11.21 -17.33
CA GLN A 111 2.81 -10.16 -18.32
C GLN A 111 1.37 -9.67 -18.32
N LYS A 112 0.38 -10.57 -18.24
CA LYS A 112 -1.04 -10.20 -18.17
C LYS A 112 -1.33 -9.37 -16.91
N TRP A 113 -0.77 -9.77 -15.77
CA TRP A 113 -0.90 -9.03 -14.53
C TRP A 113 -0.21 -7.66 -14.58
N GLN A 114 1.03 -7.57 -15.09
CA GLN A 114 1.74 -6.30 -15.26
C GLN A 114 0.97 -5.35 -16.20
N ALA A 115 0.38 -5.86 -17.27
CA ALA A 115 -0.45 -5.08 -18.18
C ALA A 115 -1.70 -4.54 -17.48
N LEU A 116 -2.41 -5.37 -16.70
CA LEU A 116 -3.56 -4.94 -15.90
C LEU A 116 -3.16 -3.88 -14.88
N LEU A 117 -2.06 -4.08 -14.15
CA LEU A 117 -1.57 -3.15 -13.16
C LEU A 117 -1.24 -1.79 -13.80
N LYS A 118 -0.54 -1.79 -14.94
CA LYS A 118 -0.23 -0.56 -15.67
C LYS A 118 -1.50 0.17 -16.10
N GLN A 119 -2.48 -0.54 -16.66
CA GLN A 119 -3.77 0.05 -17.07
C GLN A 119 -4.56 0.62 -15.89
N TYR A 120 -4.55 -0.07 -14.75
CA TYR A 120 -5.21 0.40 -13.53
C TYR A 120 -4.54 1.68 -13.00
N LEU A 121 -3.21 1.66 -12.85
CA LEU A 121 -2.46 2.80 -12.31
C LEU A 121 -2.56 4.04 -13.20
N SER A 122 -2.52 3.90 -14.53
CA SER A 122 -2.58 5.06 -15.44
C SER A 122 -4.00 5.49 -15.82
N GLY A 123 -5.00 4.61 -15.68
CA GLY A 123 -6.36 4.84 -16.18
C GLY A 123 -7.40 5.18 -15.12
N ARG A 124 -7.12 4.95 -13.83
CA ARG A 124 -8.12 5.09 -12.77
C ARG A 124 -8.11 6.48 -12.15
N GLN A 125 -8.98 7.36 -12.65
CA GLN A 125 -9.05 8.76 -12.20
C GLN A 125 -9.35 8.94 -10.70
N THR A 126 -10.01 7.96 -10.07
CA THR A 126 -10.31 7.97 -8.64
C THR A 126 -9.15 7.53 -7.75
N LEU A 127 -8.06 6.97 -8.33
CA LEU A 127 -6.87 6.59 -7.58
C LEU A 127 -6.09 7.84 -7.16
N ARG A 128 -6.02 8.07 -5.84
CA ARG A 128 -5.32 9.24 -5.27
C ARG A 128 -3.93 8.95 -4.77
N ARG A 129 -3.72 7.76 -4.22
CA ARG A 129 -2.42 7.40 -3.64
C ARG A 129 -2.19 5.90 -3.68
N ALA A 130 -0.99 5.51 -4.08
CA ALA A 130 -0.48 4.17 -3.87
C ALA A 130 0.34 4.12 -2.57
N PHE A 131 0.10 3.16 -1.70
CA PHE A 131 0.92 2.88 -0.53
C PHE A 131 1.83 1.70 -0.85
N VAL A 132 3.13 1.98 -1.01
CA VAL A 132 4.14 0.95 -1.31
C VAL A 132 4.69 0.44 0.02
N LEU A 133 4.36 -0.81 0.34
CA LEU A 133 4.75 -1.45 1.59
C LEU A 133 6.15 -2.04 1.46
N VAL A 134 6.99 -1.76 2.46
CA VAL A 134 8.38 -2.21 2.55
C VAL A 134 8.60 -2.87 3.91
N ASP A 135 9.13 -4.09 3.95
CA ASP A 135 9.43 -4.77 5.21
C ASP A 135 10.60 -4.05 5.91
N ALA A 136 10.37 -3.51 7.10
CA ALA A 136 11.34 -2.70 7.83
C ALA A 136 12.64 -3.46 8.13
N ARG A 137 12.64 -4.80 8.13
CA ARG A 137 13.85 -5.62 8.34
C ARG A 137 14.81 -5.62 7.17
N HIS A 138 14.34 -5.22 5.98
CA HIS A 138 15.08 -5.40 4.74
C HIS A 138 15.19 -4.14 3.89
N GLY A 139 14.28 -3.17 4.05
CA GLY A 139 14.22 -1.99 3.18
C GLY A 139 13.84 -2.33 1.74
N ILE A 140 14.05 -1.37 0.84
CA ILE A 140 13.66 -1.45 -0.58
C ILE A 140 14.60 -2.41 -1.33
N LYS A 141 14.03 -3.39 -2.02
CA LYS A 141 14.75 -4.32 -2.91
C LYS A 141 14.52 -3.94 -4.38
N THR A 142 15.30 -4.52 -5.29
CA THR A 142 15.20 -4.30 -6.75
C THR A 142 13.77 -4.47 -7.28
N VAL A 143 13.05 -5.49 -6.82
CA VAL A 143 11.66 -5.71 -7.25
C VAL A 143 10.68 -4.63 -6.76
N ASP A 144 10.99 -3.93 -5.66
CA ASP A 144 10.22 -2.77 -5.21
C ASP A 144 10.47 -1.57 -6.16
N GLU A 145 11.71 -1.40 -6.65
CA GLU A 145 12.10 -0.32 -7.57
C GLU A 145 11.40 -0.42 -8.92
N GLU A 146 11.11 -1.62 -9.41
CA GLU A 146 10.32 -1.84 -10.64
C GLU A 146 8.91 -1.24 -10.51
N ILE A 147 8.25 -1.45 -9.37
CA ILE A 147 6.92 -0.89 -9.09
C ILE A 147 6.98 0.62 -8.87
N MET A 148 8.00 1.12 -8.18
CA MET A 148 8.21 2.57 -8.02
C MET A 148 8.41 3.26 -9.37
N SER A 149 9.19 2.65 -10.26
CA SER A 149 9.40 3.15 -11.63
C SER A 149 8.11 3.14 -12.45
N LEU A 150 7.26 2.14 -12.26
CA LEU A 150 5.94 2.08 -12.90
C LEU A 150 5.01 3.19 -12.39
N LEU A 151 5.04 3.49 -11.09
CA LEU A 151 4.27 4.57 -10.47
C LEU A 151 4.73 5.95 -10.96
N ASP A 152 6.04 6.17 -11.07
CA ASP A 152 6.62 7.37 -11.70
C ASP A 152 6.11 7.54 -13.14
N ALA A 153 6.23 6.49 -13.96
CA ALA A 153 5.82 6.53 -15.37
C ALA A 153 4.30 6.71 -15.54
N SER A 154 3.51 6.35 -14.52
CA SER A 154 2.05 6.51 -14.51
C SER A 154 1.61 7.82 -13.84
N ALA A 155 2.55 8.66 -13.37
CA ALA A 155 2.29 9.86 -12.59
C ALA A 155 1.39 9.63 -11.36
N VAL A 156 1.48 8.44 -10.76
CA VAL A 156 0.72 8.08 -9.55
C VAL A 156 1.57 8.39 -8.34
N THR A 157 1.13 9.35 -7.52
CA THR A 157 1.80 9.64 -6.25
C THR A 157 1.77 8.42 -5.35
N PHE A 158 2.92 8.04 -4.81
CA PHE A 158 3.04 6.89 -3.93
C PHE A 158 3.74 7.23 -2.62
N GLN A 159 3.26 6.66 -1.52
CA GLN A 159 3.84 6.85 -0.20
C GLN A 159 4.41 5.54 0.33
N CYS A 160 5.66 5.58 0.78
CA CYS A 160 6.32 4.41 1.34
C CYS A 160 5.85 4.17 2.78
N VAL A 161 5.45 2.93 3.06
CA VAL A 161 5.06 2.49 4.40
C VAL A 161 5.97 1.34 4.83
N LEU A 162 6.76 1.57 5.86
CA LEU A 162 7.59 0.53 6.46
C LEU A 162 6.73 -0.32 7.40
N THR A 163 6.61 -1.62 7.11
CA THR A 163 5.83 -2.58 7.91
C THR A 163 6.73 -3.38 8.85
N LYS A 164 6.12 -3.99 9.89
CA LYS A 164 6.79 -4.87 10.86
C LYS A 164 7.92 -4.18 11.64
N THR A 165 7.70 -2.91 12.00
CA THR A 165 8.68 -2.13 12.78
C THR A 165 8.96 -2.74 14.15
N ASP A 166 8.06 -3.57 14.68
CA ASP A 166 8.26 -4.35 15.91
C ASP A 166 9.31 -5.46 15.80
N LYS A 167 9.76 -5.80 14.58
CA LYS A 167 10.74 -6.86 14.32
C LYS A 167 12.15 -6.34 14.02
N ILE A 168 12.42 -5.06 14.24
CA ILE A 168 13.72 -4.44 14.00
C ILE A 168 14.14 -3.58 15.20
N ASN A 169 15.43 -3.60 15.54
CA ASN A 169 15.98 -2.75 16.60
C ASN A 169 16.24 -1.32 16.06
N ALA A 170 16.52 -0.37 16.96
CA ALA A 170 16.69 1.04 16.58
C ALA A 170 17.85 1.27 15.59
N ALA A 171 19.03 0.67 15.84
CA ALA A 171 20.20 0.88 15.00
C ALA A 171 20.03 0.35 13.57
N ASP A 172 19.43 -0.85 13.44
CA ASP A 172 19.13 -1.43 12.13
C ASP A 172 18.01 -0.65 11.42
N ARG A 173 17.02 -0.16 12.17
CA ARG A 173 15.96 0.69 11.63
C ARG A 173 16.52 1.95 11.02
N ASP A 174 17.44 2.63 11.69
CA ASP A 174 18.05 3.86 11.18
C ASP A 174 18.85 3.59 9.89
N ARG A 175 19.59 2.47 9.84
CA ARG A 175 20.28 2.03 8.61
C ARG A 175 19.29 1.76 7.46
N VAL A 176 18.17 1.10 7.75
CA VAL A 176 17.13 0.83 6.74
C VAL A 176 16.46 2.12 6.30
N LEU A 177 16.19 3.07 7.19
CA LEU A 177 15.60 4.36 6.82
C LEU A 177 16.51 5.13 5.88
N ASP A 178 17.82 5.15 6.12
CA ASP A 178 18.76 5.81 5.23
C ASP A 178 18.81 5.14 3.84
N GLN A 179 18.77 3.80 3.82
CA GLN A 179 18.66 3.04 2.58
C GLN A 179 17.36 3.35 1.81
N VAL A 180 16.23 3.41 2.51
CA VAL A 180 14.93 3.72 1.93
C VAL A 180 14.92 5.14 1.38
N ARG A 181 15.41 6.12 2.15
CA ARG A 181 15.51 7.53 1.72
C ARG A 181 16.35 7.68 0.46
N ALA A 182 17.51 7.03 0.42
CA ALA A 182 18.40 7.07 -0.74
C ALA A 182 17.73 6.48 -1.99
N LYS A 183 16.99 5.38 -1.84
CA LYS A 183 16.27 4.76 -2.96
C LYS A 183 15.00 5.50 -3.39
N LEU A 184 14.36 6.25 -2.50
CA LEU A 184 13.20 7.09 -2.85
C LEU A 184 13.60 8.43 -3.49
N ALA A 185 14.79 8.95 -3.18
CA ALA A 185 15.28 10.23 -3.70
C ALA A 185 15.23 10.43 -5.23
N PRO A 186 15.48 9.41 -6.08
CA PRO A 186 15.35 9.57 -7.53
C PRO A 186 13.90 9.50 -8.05
N HIS A 187 12.91 9.14 -7.23
CA HIS A 187 11.53 8.94 -7.65
C HIS A 187 10.70 10.22 -7.48
N PRO A 188 10.33 10.94 -8.55
CA PRO A 188 9.56 12.17 -8.46
C PRO A 188 8.12 11.97 -7.96
N ALA A 189 7.54 10.78 -8.14
CA ALA A 189 6.19 10.49 -7.63
C ALA A 189 6.19 10.04 -6.16
N ALA A 190 7.35 9.91 -5.51
CA ALA A 190 7.44 9.53 -4.10
C ALA A 190 6.94 10.68 -3.21
N TYR A 191 5.94 10.38 -2.39
CA TYR A 191 5.41 11.30 -1.39
C TYR A 191 6.49 11.60 -0.34
N PRO A 192 6.64 12.85 0.11
CA PRO A 192 7.76 13.27 0.94
C PRO A 192 7.82 12.70 2.36
N GLU A 193 6.91 11.85 2.81
CA GLU A 193 6.87 11.34 4.19
C GLU A 193 6.79 9.82 4.22
N LEU A 194 7.51 9.20 5.15
CA LEU A 194 7.48 7.77 5.42
C LEU A 194 6.50 7.47 6.55
N ILE A 195 5.69 6.42 6.41
CA ILE A 195 4.85 5.93 7.51
C ILE A 195 5.47 4.64 8.06
N LEU A 196 5.66 4.56 9.37
CA LEU A 196 6.17 3.37 10.05
C LEU A 196 5.01 2.67 10.73
N THR A 197 4.85 1.36 10.50
CA THR A 197 3.71 0.60 11.01
C THR A 197 4.11 -0.75 11.60
N SER A 198 3.42 -1.11 12.68
CA SER A 198 3.35 -2.49 13.18
C SER A 198 1.89 -2.90 13.32
N SER A 199 1.45 -3.85 12.50
CA SER A 199 0.11 -4.44 12.66
C SER A 199 0.00 -5.28 13.94
N GLU A 200 1.12 -5.77 14.49
CA GLU A 200 1.15 -6.56 15.73
C GLU A 200 1.03 -5.66 16.97
N LYS A 201 1.67 -4.48 16.95
CA LYS A 201 1.64 -3.49 18.05
C LYS A 201 0.61 -2.38 17.87
N SER A 202 -0.08 -2.36 16.72
CA SER A 202 -0.99 -1.28 16.31
C SER A 202 -0.35 0.10 16.21
N GLU A 203 0.98 0.16 16.07
CA GLU A 203 1.75 1.39 15.91
C GLU A 203 1.61 1.95 14.48
N GLY A 204 1.51 3.28 14.36
CA GLY A 204 1.41 3.99 13.09
C GLY A 204 0.10 3.80 12.32
N LEU A 205 -0.81 2.95 12.82
CA LEU A 205 -2.12 2.75 12.20
C LEU A 205 -2.98 4.02 12.24
N ALA A 206 -2.92 4.78 13.34
CA ALA A 206 -3.63 6.05 13.46
C ALA A 206 -3.16 7.04 12.38
N THR A 207 -1.84 7.18 12.21
CA THR A 207 -1.22 8.00 11.15
C THR A 207 -1.69 7.55 9.77
N LEU A 208 -1.61 6.25 9.45
CA LEU A 208 -2.03 5.77 8.12
C LEU A 208 -3.53 5.97 7.86
N ARG A 209 -4.39 5.72 8.86
CA ARG A 209 -5.84 5.97 8.73
C ARG A 209 -6.13 7.45 8.51
N ALA A 210 -5.48 8.32 9.28
CA ALA A 210 -5.59 9.77 9.16
C ALA A 210 -5.14 10.23 7.77
N THR A 211 -3.96 9.79 7.32
CA THR A 211 -3.44 10.10 5.98
C THR A 211 -4.40 9.69 4.87
N ILE A 212 -5.04 8.52 4.97
CA ILE A 212 -6.01 8.06 3.98
C ILE A 212 -7.30 8.88 4.02
N ALA A 213 -7.80 9.19 5.22
CA ALA A 213 -9.07 9.89 5.39
C ALA A 213 -9.03 11.35 4.94
N THR A 214 -7.85 11.97 4.88
CA THR A 214 -7.67 13.37 4.45
C THR A 214 -7.21 13.51 3.00
N LEU A 215 -7.29 12.44 2.19
CA LEU A 215 -7.01 12.55 0.75
C LEU A 215 -8.20 13.20 0.03
N GLU A 216 -7.89 13.97 -1.01
CA GLU A 216 -8.84 14.65 -1.91
C GLU A 216 -8.72 14.11 -3.35
#